data_AF-A0A673ULL5-F1
#
_entry.id   AF-A0A673ULL5-F1
#
_cell.length_a   1.000
_cell.length_b   1.000
_cell.length_c   1.000
_cell.angle_alpha   90.00
_cell.angle_beta   90.00
_cell.angle_gamma   90.00
#
_symmetry.space_group_name_H-M   'P 1'
#
loop_
_entity.id
_entity.type
_entity.pdbx_description
1 polymer ?
#
loop_
_entity_poly.entity_id
_entity_poly.type
_entity_poly.pdbx_seq_one_letter_code
_entity_poly.pdbx_strand_id
1 'polypeptide(L)'
;APPPPALALPPQGKYSVRGPRVALTLSSPEVSASIVAVLEGVFRTLGFESCQRREASVQGFLGELASFREQLDALGGPVGCAFVALVAPSGQLGQPQQLVRELSRCGALWGCPKVFLLLSSAPGGHRDAGVGSAGLPWFRRWLRPSATTPSHADVLQIYADAQGNSSRGPTAGSSAQADILMVYAAAEGCVAYRDETGSDFIQTLVEVFRADPAREILELLTEVTRRVCDLEVLGPDGQERCRACPEVRSSLRRRLCLRA
;
A
#
# COMPACT_ATOMS: atom_id res chain seq x y z
N ALA A 1 26.49 24.29 12.23
CA ALA A 1 26.05 23.45 11.09
C ALA A 1 25.01 22.48 11.61
N PRO A 2 23.84 22.35 10.96
CA PRO A 2 22.94 21.24 11.26
C PRO A 2 23.63 19.91 10.89
N PRO A 3 23.37 18.81 11.61
CA PRO A 3 23.93 17.51 11.27
C PRO A 3 23.40 17.05 9.90
N PRO A 4 24.19 16.29 9.13
CA PRO A 4 23.71 15.72 7.87
C PRO A 4 22.55 14.74 8.14
N PRO A 5 21.58 14.62 7.22
CA PRO A 5 20.49 13.69 7.37
C PRO A 5 21.06 12.26 7.45
N ALA A 6 20.70 11.54 8.50
CA ALA A 6 21.09 10.15 8.68
C ALA A 6 20.51 9.33 7.51
N LEU A 7 21.39 8.84 6.63
CA LEU A 7 21.04 7.89 5.59
C LEU A 7 20.52 6.63 6.29
N ALA A 8 19.24 6.32 6.10
CA ALA A 8 18.61 5.11 6.62
C ALA A 8 19.43 3.89 6.17
N LEU A 9 19.90 3.09 7.13
CA LEU A 9 20.64 1.87 6.83
C LEU A 9 19.74 0.89 6.07
N PRO A 10 20.26 0.19 5.05
CA PRO A 10 19.49 -0.81 4.33
C PRO A 10 19.00 -1.93 5.28
N PRO A 11 17.84 -2.55 5.00
CA PRO A 11 17.28 -3.60 5.84
C PRO A 11 18.29 -4.74 6.05
N GLN A 12 18.64 -5.03 7.31
CA GLN A 12 19.61 -6.08 7.63
C GLN A 12 18.92 -7.44 7.72
N GLY A 13 19.28 -8.37 6.84
CA GLY A 13 18.76 -9.73 6.83
C GLY A 13 17.43 -9.91 6.07
N LYS A 14 16.76 -11.04 6.31
CA LYS A 14 15.46 -11.41 5.71
C LYS A 14 14.47 -11.77 6.82
N TYR A 15 13.19 -11.46 6.64
CA TYR A 15 12.14 -12.01 7.50
C TYR A 15 12.04 -13.53 7.31
N SER A 16 11.77 -14.26 8.39
CA SER A 16 11.47 -15.69 8.31
C SER A 16 9.98 -15.86 8.06
N VAL A 17 9.62 -16.30 6.86
CA VAL A 17 8.23 -16.62 6.49
C VAL A 17 7.88 -18.09 6.70
N ARG A 18 8.56 -18.78 7.63
CA ARG A 18 8.35 -20.21 7.95
C ARG A 18 7.10 -20.48 8.79
N GLY A 19 6.55 -19.46 9.45
CA GLY A 19 5.29 -19.56 10.20
C GLY A 19 4.08 -19.38 9.29
N PRO A 20 2.85 -19.58 9.81
CA PRO A 20 1.62 -19.42 9.04
C PRO A 20 1.57 -18.08 8.32
N ARG A 21 1.17 -18.09 7.05
CA ARG A 21 0.98 -16.85 6.28
C ARG A 21 -0.51 -16.61 6.10
N VAL A 22 -0.99 -15.51 6.69
CA VAL A 22 -2.42 -15.18 6.74
C VAL A 22 -2.73 -13.96 5.90
N ALA A 23 -3.85 -14.02 5.19
CA ALA A 23 -4.36 -12.90 4.41
C ALA A 23 -5.83 -12.62 4.74
N LEU A 24 -6.18 -11.35 4.74
CA LEU A 24 -7.54 -10.85 4.97
C LEU A 24 -7.91 -9.86 3.87
N THR A 25 -9.05 -10.06 3.22
CA THR A 25 -9.72 -9.01 2.44
C THR A 25 -10.92 -8.51 3.20
N LEU A 26 -10.89 -7.22 3.55
CA LEU A 26 -12.07 -6.48 4.03
C LEU A 26 -12.60 -5.63 2.88
N SER A 27 -13.82 -5.91 2.46
CA SER A 27 -14.50 -5.16 1.39
C SER A 27 -15.77 -4.51 1.90
N SER A 28 -16.10 -3.34 1.36
CA SER A 28 -17.43 -2.79 1.54
C SER A 28 -18.44 -3.45 0.59
N PRO A 29 -19.74 -3.52 0.93
CA PRO A 29 -20.76 -4.14 0.08
C PRO A 29 -20.89 -3.52 -1.31
N GLU A 30 -20.50 -2.26 -1.47
CA GLU A 30 -20.57 -1.51 -2.72
C GLU A 30 -19.43 -1.88 -3.70
N VAL A 31 -18.44 -2.67 -3.25
CA VAL A 31 -17.32 -3.09 -4.08
C VAL A 31 -17.69 -4.33 -4.89
N SER A 32 -17.32 -4.35 -6.16
CA SER A 32 -17.53 -5.51 -7.03
C SER A 32 -16.84 -6.77 -6.50
N ALA A 33 -17.60 -7.89 -6.46
CA ALA A 33 -17.09 -9.20 -6.07
C ALA A 33 -15.92 -9.68 -6.95
N SER A 34 -15.83 -9.19 -8.20
CA SER A 34 -14.73 -9.50 -9.12
C SER A 34 -13.37 -9.03 -8.58
N ILE A 35 -13.30 -7.81 -8.03
CA ILE A 35 -12.08 -7.23 -7.44
C ILE A 35 -11.61 -8.09 -6.26
N VAL A 36 -12.54 -8.51 -5.42
CA VAL A 36 -12.25 -9.35 -4.25
C VAL A 36 -11.73 -10.73 -4.69
N ALA A 37 -12.32 -11.32 -5.73
CA ALA A 37 -11.87 -12.59 -6.29
C ALA A 37 -10.46 -12.50 -6.90
N VAL A 38 -10.13 -11.39 -7.57
CA VAL A 38 -8.79 -11.14 -8.10
C VAL A 38 -7.75 -11.10 -6.98
N LEU A 39 -8.03 -10.39 -5.88
CA LEU A 39 -7.13 -10.30 -4.72
C LEU A 39 -6.90 -11.65 -4.04
N GLU A 40 -7.93 -12.47 -3.91
CA GLU A 40 -7.76 -13.84 -3.41
C GLU A 40 -6.85 -14.67 -4.33
N GLY A 41 -6.98 -14.49 -5.65
CA GLY A 41 -6.08 -15.10 -6.62
C GLY A 41 -4.62 -14.68 -6.41
N VAL A 42 -4.36 -13.42 -6.04
CA VAL A 42 -3.02 -12.93 -5.68
C VAL A 42 -2.51 -13.61 -4.42
N PHE A 43 -3.31 -13.67 -3.36
CA PHE A 43 -2.90 -14.32 -2.10
C PHE A 43 -2.54 -15.79 -2.30
N ARG A 44 -3.33 -16.53 -3.09
CA ARG A 44 -3.00 -17.91 -3.44
C ARG A 44 -1.70 -18.02 -4.24
N THR A 45 -1.47 -17.11 -5.19
CA THR A 45 -0.23 -17.07 -5.99
C THR A 45 1.02 -16.85 -5.12
N LEU A 46 0.89 -15.98 -4.12
CA LEU A 46 1.92 -15.68 -3.13
C LEU A 46 2.09 -16.81 -2.09
N GLY A 47 1.21 -17.81 -2.10
CA GLY A 47 1.26 -18.97 -1.24
C GLY A 47 0.70 -18.74 0.17
N PHE A 48 -0.19 -17.77 0.37
CA PHE A 48 -0.89 -17.64 1.66
C PHE A 48 -1.77 -18.86 1.91
N GLU A 49 -1.58 -19.51 3.06
CA GLU A 49 -2.28 -20.76 3.43
C GLU A 49 -3.70 -20.49 3.93
N SER A 50 -3.91 -19.33 4.55
CA SER A 50 -5.21 -18.90 5.08
C SER A 50 -5.59 -17.56 4.47
N CYS A 51 -6.66 -17.54 3.69
CA CYS A 51 -7.24 -16.33 3.10
C CYS A 51 -8.67 -16.16 3.62
N GLN A 52 -8.92 -15.10 4.39
CA GLN A 52 -10.26 -14.75 4.85
C GLN A 52 -10.81 -13.60 4.02
N ARG A 53 -12.11 -13.64 3.75
CA ARG A 53 -12.87 -12.53 3.16
C ARG A 53 -13.95 -12.13 4.16
N ARG A 54 -14.07 -10.83 4.43
CA ARG A 54 -15.18 -10.30 5.22
C ARG A 54 -15.73 -9.05 4.56
N GLU A 55 -17.03 -8.92 4.63
CA GLU A 55 -17.75 -7.76 4.13
C GLU A 55 -18.27 -6.96 5.32
N ALA A 56 -18.02 -5.65 5.33
CA ALA A 56 -18.50 -4.74 6.36
C ALA A 56 -18.61 -3.31 5.81
N SER A 57 -19.41 -2.46 6.44
CA SER A 57 -19.33 -1.02 6.14
C SER A 57 -17.93 -0.50 6.47
N VAL A 58 -17.51 0.59 5.83
CA VAL A 58 -16.16 1.15 6.06
C VAL A 58 -15.96 1.56 7.53
N GLN A 59 -17.03 1.95 8.23
CA GLN A 59 -17.02 2.21 9.68
C GLN A 59 -16.80 0.93 10.50
N GLY A 60 -17.26 -0.23 10.00
CA GLY A 60 -17.09 -1.54 10.63
C GLY A 60 -15.71 -2.17 10.43
N PHE A 61 -14.89 -1.68 9.49
CA PHE A 61 -13.57 -2.26 9.19
C PHE A 61 -12.67 -2.40 10.42
N LEU A 62 -12.71 -1.42 11.34
CA LEU A 62 -11.91 -1.48 12.56
C LEU A 62 -12.34 -2.64 13.47
N GLY A 63 -13.65 -2.88 13.60
CA GLY A 63 -14.19 -4.00 14.38
C GLY A 63 -13.85 -5.35 13.75
N GLU A 64 -13.95 -5.46 12.43
CA GLU A 64 -13.55 -6.68 11.71
C GLU A 64 -12.06 -6.97 11.85
N LEU A 65 -11.22 -5.93 11.79
CA LEU A 65 -9.78 -6.07 11.97
C LEU A 65 -9.42 -6.45 13.42
N ALA A 66 -10.15 -5.92 14.41
CA ALA A 66 -10.01 -6.32 15.81
C ALA A 66 -10.38 -7.79 16.03
N SER A 67 -11.48 -8.26 15.42
CA SER A 67 -11.86 -9.67 15.44
C SER A 67 -10.81 -10.56 14.75
N PHE A 68 -10.26 -10.12 13.63
CA PHE A 68 -9.16 -10.83 12.97
C PHE A 68 -7.90 -10.91 13.84
N ARG A 69 -7.51 -9.80 14.48
CA ARG A 69 -6.41 -9.76 15.46
C ARG A 69 -6.62 -10.79 16.58
N GLU A 70 -7.81 -10.81 17.18
CA GLU A 70 -8.14 -11.77 18.25
C GLU A 70 -8.03 -13.23 17.80
N GLN A 71 -8.44 -13.53 16.56
CA GLN A 71 -8.25 -14.85 15.98
C GLN A 71 -6.77 -15.22 15.82
N LEU A 72 -5.93 -14.27 15.39
CA LEU A 72 -4.49 -14.52 15.27
C LEU A 72 -3.83 -14.75 16.62
N ASP A 73 -4.19 -13.96 17.64
CA ASP A 73 -3.67 -14.15 19.00
C ASP A 73 -4.14 -15.48 19.61
N ALA A 74 -5.34 -15.95 19.26
CA ALA A 74 -5.86 -17.25 19.68
C ALA A 74 -5.12 -18.46 19.06
N LEU A 75 -4.33 -18.27 18.00
CA LEU A 75 -3.50 -19.35 17.42
C LEU A 75 -2.39 -19.81 18.40
N GLY A 76 -2.05 -19.00 19.41
CA GLY A 76 -1.11 -19.38 20.46
C GLY A 76 0.36 -19.45 20.05
N GLY A 77 0.71 -19.00 18.83
CA GLY A 77 2.07 -19.02 18.30
C GLY A 77 2.33 -17.91 17.28
N PRO A 78 3.61 -17.64 16.93
CA PRO A 78 3.97 -16.56 16.02
C PRO A 78 3.52 -16.87 14.58
N VAL A 79 3.00 -15.84 13.91
CA VAL A 79 2.57 -15.87 12.51
C VAL A 79 3.74 -15.38 11.64
N GLY A 80 3.94 -15.97 10.46
CA GLY A 80 5.05 -15.62 9.57
C GLY A 80 4.91 -14.24 8.93
N CYS A 81 3.69 -13.89 8.50
CA CYS A 81 3.31 -12.54 8.06
C CYS A 81 1.79 -12.40 7.98
N ALA A 82 1.30 -11.16 7.96
CA ALA A 82 -0.09 -10.83 7.68
C ALA A 82 -0.20 -9.89 6.47
N PHE A 83 -1.12 -10.19 5.56
CA PHE A 83 -1.44 -9.34 4.41
C PHE A 83 -2.91 -8.94 4.44
N VAL A 84 -3.21 -7.66 4.62
CA VAL A 84 -4.55 -7.12 4.72
C VAL A 84 -4.85 -6.24 3.50
N ALA A 85 -5.84 -6.63 2.69
CA ALA A 85 -6.39 -5.78 1.64
C ALA A 85 -7.66 -5.09 2.13
N LEU A 86 -7.68 -3.77 2.10
CA LEU A 86 -8.81 -2.94 2.48
C LEU A 86 -9.40 -2.33 1.21
N VAL A 87 -10.60 -2.77 0.83
CA VAL A 87 -11.27 -2.37 -0.41
C VAL A 87 -12.52 -1.58 -0.06
N ALA A 88 -12.47 -0.28 -0.30
CA ALA A 88 -13.58 0.62 -0.01
C ALA A 88 -13.89 1.50 -1.23
N PRO A 89 -15.08 2.14 -1.25
CA PRO A 89 -15.41 3.14 -2.24
C PRO A 89 -14.48 4.35 -2.10
N SER A 90 -14.49 5.21 -3.10
CA SER A 90 -13.55 6.32 -3.19
C SER A 90 -13.69 7.30 -2.02
N GLY A 91 -12.58 7.67 -1.38
CA GLY A 91 -12.51 8.68 -0.33
C GLY A 91 -13.07 8.24 1.02
N GLN A 92 -13.49 6.99 1.15
CA GLN A 92 -14.14 6.50 2.36
C GLN A 92 -13.18 5.83 3.36
N LEU A 93 -11.98 5.41 2.92
CA LEU A 93 -10.92 4.92 3.81
C LEU A 93 -10.27 6.11 4.55
N GLY A 94 -10.99 6.68 5.52
CA GLY A 94 -10.63 7.95 6.15
C GLY A 94 -9.32 7.91 6.96
N GLN A 95 -9.17 6.95 7.88
CA GLN A 95 -8.02 6.89 8.80
C GLN A 95 -7.34 5.50 8.80
N PRO A 96 -6.56 5.16 7.77
CA PRO A 96 -5.87 3.87 7.70
C PRO A 96 -4.92 3.63 8.88
N GLN A 97 -4.42 4.70 9.53
CA GLN A 97 -3.52 4.59 10.69
C GLN A 97 -4.20 3.94 11.89
N GLN A 98 -5.52 4.10 12.09
CA GLN A 98 -6.23 3.41 13.16
C GLN A 98 -6.28 1.90 12.91
N LEU A 99 -6.52 1.49 11.66
CA LEU A 99 -6.52 0.09 11.24
C LEU A 99 -5.13 -0.55 11.43
N VAL A 100 -4.07 0.17 11.02
CA VAL A 100 -2.70 -0.30 11.23
C VAL A 100 -2.36 -0.46 12.72
N ARG A 101 -2.74 0.53 13.55
CA ARG A 101 -2.54 0.45 15.01
C ARG A 101 -3.25 -0.75 15.62
N GLU A 102 -4.43 -1.10 15.11
CA GLU A 102 -5.21 -2.21 15.62
C GLU A 102 -4.50 -3.55 15.42
N LEU A 103 -4.03 -3.83 14.20
CA LEU A 103 -3.28 -5.07 13.93
C LEU A 103 -1.90 -5.06 14.60
N SER A 104 -1.30 -3.89 14.82
CA SER A 104 -0.03 -3.78 15.55
C SER A 104 -0.10 -4.19 17.02
N ARG A 105 -1.31 -4.29 17.59
CA ARG A 105 -1.53 -4.83 18.94
C ARG A 105 -1.49 -6.35 18.99
N CYS A 106 -1.53 -7.03 17.82
CA CYS A 106 -1.46 -8.49 17.73
C CYS A 106 -0.09 -8.98 18.23
N GLY A 107 -0.10 -9.77 19.31
CA GLY A 107 1.11 -10.39 19.86
C GLY A 107 1.71 -11.43 18.92
N ALA A 108 0.87 -12.16 18.19
CA ALA A 108 1.31 -13.17 17.23
C ALA A 108 2.09 -12.58 16.02
N LEU A 109 1.98 -11.26 15.78
CA LEU A 109 2.66 -10.54 14.69
C LEU A 109 3.82 -9.67 15.16
N TRP A 110 4.26 -9.77 16.42
CA TRP A 110 5.41 -9.00 16.90
C TRP A 110 6.70 -9.40 16.17
N GLY A 111 7.41 -8.41 15.61
CA GLY A 111 8.61 -8.64 14.82
C GLY A 111 8.35 -9.25 13.43
N CYS A 112 7.08 -9.40 13.05
CA CYS A 112 6.66 -10.03 11.80
C CYS A 112 6.03 -8.97 10.88
N PRO A 113 6.19 -9.12 9.55
CA PRO A 113 5.74 -8.12 8.61
C PRO A 113 4.22 -8.10 8.47
N LYS A 114 3.67 -6.88 8.47
CA LYS A 114 2.25 -6.55 8.30
C LYS A 114 2.10 -5.70 7.05
N VAL A 115 1.53 -6.28 5.99
CA VAL A 115 1.32 -5.60 4.71
C VAL A 115 -0.13 -5.15 4.62
N PHE A 116 -0.34 -3.88 4.31
CA PHE A 116 -1.65 -3.27 4.08
C PHE A 116 -1.74 -2.77 2.64
N LEU A 117 -2.69 -3.32 1.89
CA LEU A 117 -3.04 -2.87 0.55
C LEU A 117 -4.33 -2.04 0.62
N LEU A 118 -4.19 -0.73 0.45
CA LEU A 118 -5.24 0.27 0.60
C LEU A 118 -5.83 0.59 -0.77
N LEU A 119 -6.95 -0.07 -1.07
CA LEU A 119 -7.68 0.04 -2.31
C LEU A 119 -8.93 0.91 -2.07
N SER A 120 -8.73 2.20 -1.86
CA SER A 120 -9.76 3.24 -2.02
C SER A 120 -9.24 4.26 -3.02
N SER A 121 -10.05 4.64 -4.00
CA SER A 121 -9.72 5.77 -4.89
C SER A 121 -9.83 7.06 -4.09
N ALA A 122 -8.96 8.07 -4.24
CA ALA A 122 -9.19 9.34 -3.52
C ALA A 122 -10.54 9.96 -3.92
N PRO A 123 -11.14 10.84 -3.09
CA PRO A 123 -12.22 11.68 -3.57
C PRO A 123 -11.66 12.47 -4.76
N GLY A 124 -12.34 12.44 -5.91
CA GLY A 124 -12.11 13.45 -6.93
C GLY A 124 -12.25 14.81 -6.26
N GLY A 125 -11.21 15.63 -6.34
CA GLY A 125 -11.22 16.98 -5.82
C GLY A 125 -12.43 17.76 -6.36
N HIS A 126 -12.95 18.64 -5.52
CA HIS A 126 -14.05 19.55 -5.78
C HIS A 126 -13.98 20.19 -7.18
N ARG A 127 -15.13 20.19 -7.89
CA ARG A 127 -15.36 21.04 -9.07
C ARG A 127 -15.21 22.50 -8.64
N ASP A 128 -14.20 23.20 -9.14
CA ASP A 128 -14.21 24.65 -9.14
C ASP A 128 -14.04 25.19 -10.55
N ALA A 129 -15.04 25.99 -10.95
CA ALA A 129 -15.05 26.76 -12.18
C ALA A 129 -13.94 27.82 -12.13
N GLY A 130 -13.02 27.79 -13.08
CA GLY A 130 -11.95 28.78 -13.19
C GLY A 130 -11.50 28.97 -14.64
N VAL A 131 -11.91 30.09 -15.21
CA VAL A 131 -11.66 30.55 -16.59
C VAL A 131 -10.16 30.72 -16.91
N GLY A 132 -9.73 30.04 -17.98
CA GLY A 132 -8.75 30.39 -19.03
C GLY A 132 -7.47 31.21 -18.75
N SER A 133 -6.35 30.76 -19.36
CA SER A 133 -5.65 31.61 -20.34
C SER A 133 -4.73 30.84 -21.28
N ALA A 134 -4.66 31.36 -22.51
CA ALA A 134 -4.06 30.77 -23.70
C ALA A 134 -2.52 30.80 -23.72
N GLY A 135 -1.91 29.72 -24.21
CA GLY A 135 -0.47 29.66 -24.55
C GLY A 135 -0.16 28.41 -25.38
N LEU A 136 0.39 28.61 -26.58
CA LEU A 136 0.31 27.72 -27.76
C LEU A 136 0.89 26.28 -27.62
N PRO A 137 0.29 25.25 -28.28
CA PRO A 137 0.48 23.84 -27.91
C PRO A 137 1.63 23.10 -28.61
N TRP A 138 2.19 23.61 -29.72
CA TRP A 138 3.05 22.80 -30.60
C TRP A 138 4.55 22.92 -30.32
N PHE A 139 5.01 24.00 -29.66
CA PHE A 139 6.45 24.25 -29.44
C PHE A 139 7.05 23.43 -28.28
N ARG A 140 6.24 22.91 -27.35
CA ARG A 140 6.69 22.01 -26.28
C ARG A 140 6.97 20.57 -26.75
N ARG A 141 6.52 20.20 -27.96
CA ARG A 141 6.63 18.84 -28.51
C ARG A 141 8.00 18.49 -29.07
N TRP A 142 8.92 19.45 -29.20
CA TRP A 142 10.22 19.26 -29.87
C TRP A 142 11.47 19.34 -28.99
N LEU A 143 11.36 19.66 -27.68
CA LEU A 143 12.54 20.03 -26.89
C LEU A 143 12.81 19.25 -25.58
N ARG A 144 12.29 18.03 -25.36
CA ARG A 144 12.93 17.16 -24.35
C ARG A 144 12.54 15.68 -24.41
N PRO A 145 13.51 14.74 -24.30
CA PRO A 145 13.25 13.46 -23.67
C PRO A 145 12.81 13.74 -22.24
N SER A 146 11.65 13.23 -21.80
CA SER A 146 11.19 13.47 -20.43
C SER A 146 12.05 12.69 -19.43
N ALA A 147 13.20 13.27 -19.08
CA ALA A 147 13.82 13.06 -17.78
C ALA A 147 12.91 13.75 -16.75
N THR A 148 11.95 13.01 -16.22
CA THR A 148 10.93 13.57 -15.32
C THR A 148 11.54 13.77 -13.93
N THR A 149 11.45 15.00 -13.42
CA THR A 149 11.70 15.32 -12.01
C THR A 149 10.85 14.40 -11.12
N PRO A 150 11.43 13.70 -10.14
CA PRO A 150 10.67 12.88 -9.20
C PRO A 150 9.56 13.70 -8.55
N SER A 151 8.33 13.21 -8.60
CA SER A 151 7.22 13.70 -7.79
C SER A 151 7.24 13.05 -6.40
N HIS A 152 6.49 13.57 -5.44
CA HIS A 152 6.39 12.97 -4.10
C HIS A 152 5.89 11.50 -4.13
N ALA A 153 5.18 11.09 -5.18
CA ALA A 153 4.74 9.71 -5.37
C ALA A 153 5.84 8.78 -5.90
N ASP A 154 6.89 9.32 -6.53
CA ASP A 154 8.07 8.57 -6.96
C ASP A 154 9.05 8.33 -5.79
N VAL A 155 8.77 8.90 -4.62
CA VAL A 155 9.57 8.74 -3.40
C VAL A 155 8.99 7.60 -2.56
N LEU A 156 9.68 6.46 -2.54
CA LEU A 156 9.46 5.42 -1.53
C LEU A 156 9.73 6.03 -0.14
N GLN A 157 8.67 6.26 0.65
CA GLN A 157 8.82 6.76 2.01
C GLN A 157 9.24 5.61 2.94
N ILE A 158 10.54 5.51 3.19
CA ILE A 158 11.09 4.63 4.22
C ILE A 158 11.17 5.41 5.54
N TYR A 159 10.35 5.02 6.51
CA TYR A 159 10.48 5.53 7.87
C TYR A 159 11.47 4.64 8.64
N ALA A 160 12.64 5.19 8.95
CA ALA A 160 13.57 4.57 9.90
C ALA A 160 13.36 5.22 11.27
N ASP A 161 13.13 4.42 12.32
CA ASP A 161 13.24 4.88 13.70
C ASP A 161 14.71 5.23 13.99
N ALA A 162 15.14 6.43 13.63
CA ALA A 162 16.43 6.97 13.99
C ALA A 162 16.36 7.47 15.44
N GLN A 163 16.56 6.57 16.40
CA GLN A 163 16.79 6.96 17.78
C GLN A 163 18.15 7.68 17.89
N GLY A 164 18.13 8.99 18.17
CA GLY A 164 19.33 9.81 18.34
C GLY A 164 19.14 10.95 19.35
N ASN A 165 19.53 10.69 20.60
CA ASN A 165 19.92 11.58 21.70
C ASN A 165 18.94 12.61 22.29
N SER A 166 18.38 12.32 23.48
CA SER A 166 18.71 13.04 24.72
C SER A 166 18.16 12.29 25.95
N SER A 167 18.91 12.34 27.04
CA SER A 167 18.81 11.57 28.28
C SER A 167 17.46 11.68 29.01
N ARG A 168 16.73 10.57 29.18
CA ARG A 168 16.00 10.16 30.41
C ARG A 168 15.24 8.83 30.21
N GLY A 169 15.85 7.71 30.64
CA GLY A 169 15.17 6.41 30.86
C GLY A 169 14.59 5.71 29.61
N PRO A 170 14.38 4.39 29.63
CA PRO A 170 13.77 3.68 28.51
C PRO A 170 12.28 4.01 28.46
N THR A 171 11.89 4.99 27.65
CA THR A 171 10.50 5.05 27.16
C THR A 171 10.43 4.15 25.93
N ALA A 172 9.51 3.18 25.97
CA ALA A 172 9.23 2.28 24.87
C ALA A 172 8.94 3.10 23.59
N GLY A 173 9.94 3.19 22.71
CA GLY A 173 9.78 3.72 21.36
C GLY A 173 8.67 2.94 20.65
N SER A 174 7.83 3.64 19.89
CA SER A 174 6.55 3.17 19.35
C SER A 174 6.68 1.92 18.44
N SER A 175 6.77 0.74 19.07
CA SER A 175 6.65 -0.59 18.46
C SER A 175 5.43 -0.72 17.52
N ALA A 176 4.40 0.09 17.75
CA ALA A 176 3.17 0.10 16.98
C ALA A 176 3.35 0.39 15.48
N GLN A 177 4.47 1.00 15.06
CA GLN A 177 4.70 1.37 13.66
C GLN A 177 5.82 0.56 12.98
N ALA A 178 6.44 -0.41 13.67
CA ALA A 178 7.49 -1.24 13.09
C ALA A 178 6.94 -2.41 12.25
N ASP A 179 7.74 -2.86 11.28
CA ASP A 179 7.46 -4.03 10.42
C ASP A 179 6.18 -3.88 9.59
N ILE A 180 5.83 -2.65 9.21
CA ILE A 180 4.62 -2.34 8.44
C ILE A 180 5.00 -1.92 7.03
N LEU A 181 4.22 -2.39 6.06
CA LEU A 181 4.25 -1.93 4.68
C LEU A 181 2.83 -1.50 4.30
N MET A 182 2.65 -0.25 3.89
CA MET A 182 1.39 0.26 3.37
C MET A 182 1.54 0.59 1.89
N VAL A 183 0.57 0.17 1.10
CA VAL A 183 0.52 0.37 -0.34
C VAL A 183 -0.81 1.00 -0.69
N TYR A 184 -0.77 2.22 -1.22
CA TYR A 184 -1.94 2.98 -1.63
C TYR A 184 -2.07 2.88 -3.15
N ALA A 185 -3.26 2.53 -3.64
CA ALA A 185 -3.53 2.48 -5.08
C ALA A 185 -3.41 3.85 -5.77
N ALA A 186 -3.56 4.94 -5.01
CA ALA A 186 -3.29 6.29 -5.44
C ALA A 186 -2.76 7.12 -4.27
N ALA A 187 -1.83 8.02 -4.58
CA ALA A 187 -1.35 9.03 -3.64
C ALA A 187 -2.48 9.96 -3.19
N GLU A 188 -2.28 10.59 -2.04
CA GLU A 188 -3.22 11.59 -1.52
C GLU A 188 -3.48 12.69 -2.56
N GLY A 189 -4.76 12.92 -2.89
CA GLY A 189 -5.17 13.85 -3.95
C GLY A 189 -5.26 13.29 -5.37
N CYS A 190 -4.96 11.99 -5.59
CA CYS A 190 -5.05 11.33 -6.91
C CYS A 190 -6.20 10.31 -6.97
N VAL A 191 -6.95 10.28 -8.09
CA VAL A 191 -8.02 9.28 -8.28
C VAL A 191 -7.41 7.94 -8.74
N ALA A 192 -7.68 6.86 -8.00
CA ALA A 192 -7.44 5.51 -8.50
C ALA A 192 -8.60 5.11 -9.42
N TYR A 193 -8.38 5.11 -10.73
CA TYR A 193 -9.41 4.72 -11.69
C TYR A 193 -9.75 3.23 -11.54
N ARG A 194 -11.05 2.94 -11.70
CA ARG A 194 -11.60 1.59 -11.72
C ARG A 194 -12.67 1.53 -12.78
N ASP A 195 -12.56 0.57 -13.67
CA ASP A 195 -13.63 0.21 -14.59
C ASP A 195 -14.20 -1.15 -14.18
N GLU A 196 -15.05 -1.70 -15.06
CA GLU A 196 -15.71 -3.00 -14.89
C GLU A 196 -14.71 -4.17 -14.87
N THR A 197 -13.50 -3.99 -15.40
CA THR A 197 -12.42 -4.97 -15.46
C THR A 197 -11.47 -4.90 -14.25
N GLY A 198 -11.56 -3.83 -13.46
CA GLY A 198 -10.79 -3.63 -12.23
C GLY A 198 -10.04 -2.30 -12.22
N SER A 199 -9.10 -2.16 -11.28
CA SER A 199 -8.15 -1.05 -11.30
C SER A 199 -6.91 -1.47 -12.07
N ASP A 200 -6.39 -0.62 -12.97
CA ASP A 200 -5.09 -0.82 -13.63
C ASP A 200 -3.99 -1.19 -12.64
N PHE A 201 -4.05 -0.58 -11.45
CA PHE A 201 -3.15 -0.90 -10.34
C PHE A 201 -3.28 -2.35 -9.86
N ILE A 202 -4.51 -2.85 -9.67
CA ILE A 202 -4.74 -4.22 -9.19
C ILE A 202 -4.34 -5.22 -10.27
N GLN A 203 -4.67 -4.96 -11.54
CA GLN A 203 -4.26 -5.81 -12.66
C GLN A 203 -2.74 -5.88 -12.77
N THR A 204 -2.07 -4.73 -12.76
CA THR A 204 -0.60 -4.66 -12.79
C THR A 204 0.03 -5.37 -11.59
N LEU A 205 -0.54 -5.19 -10.40
CA LEU A 205 -0.10 -5.89 -9.19
C LEU A 205 -0.19 -7.41 -9.36
N VAL A 206 -1.31 -7.91 -9.88
CA VAL A 206 -1.52 -9.34 -10.14
C VAL A 206 -0.48 -9.86 -11.14
N GLU A 207 -0.25 -9.15 -12.24
CA GLU A 207 0.71 -9.54 -13.27
C GLU A 207 2.14 -9.62 -12.73
N VAL A 208 2.59 -8.56 -12.06
CA VAL A 208 3.95 -8.47 -11.51
C VAL A 208 4.17 -9.55 -10.45
N PHE A 209 3.19 -9.75 -9.55
CA PHE A 209 3.30 -10.75 -8.48
C PHE A 209 3.23 -12.18 -9.02
N ARG A 210 2.51 -12.43 -10.12
CA ARG A 210 2.47 -13.75 -10.77
C ARG A 210 3.74 -14.05 -11.56
N ALA A 211 4.35 -13.03 -12.16
CA ALA A 211 5.55 -13.21 -12.97
C ALA A 211 6.75 -13.66 -12.12
N ASP A 212 6.89 -13.13 -10.89
CA ASP A 212 8.00 -13.48 -10.00
C ASP A 212 7.60 -13.44 -8.51
N PRO A 213 6.81 -14.41 -8.01
CA PRO A 213 6.28 -14.40 -6.65
C PRO A 213 7.34 -14.56 -5.55
N ALA A 214 8.57 -14.98 -5.89
CA ALA A 214 9.66 -15.18 -4.95
C ALA A 214 10.52 -13.92 -4.74
N ARG A 215 10.34 -12.91 -5.60
CA ARG A 215 11.06 -11.64 -5.52
C ARG A 215 10.73 -10.87 -4.24
N GLU A 216 11.66 -10.02 -3.83
CA GLU A 216 11.48 -9.12 -2.69
C GLU A 216 10.30 -8.16 -2.94
N ILE A 217 9.45 -7.96 -1.92
CA ILE A 217 8.16 -7.29 -2.08
C ILE A 217 8.29 -5.82 -2.50
N LEU A 218 9.29 -5.09 -2.01
CA LEU A 218 9.51 -3.70 -2.38
C LEU A 218 9.99 -3.62 -3.83
N GLU A 219 10.77 -4.58 -4.30
CA GLU A 219 11.14 -4.66 -5.72
C GLU A 219 9.93 -4.94 -6.62
N LEU A 220 9.05 -5.85 -6.20
CA LEU A 220 7.79 -6.11 -6.90
C LEU A 220 6.91 -4.85 -6.95
N LEU A 221 6.72 -4.19 -5.81
CA LEU A 221 5.94 -2.95 -5.74
C LEU A 221 6.57 -1.80 -6.52
N THR A 222 7.90 -1.73 -6.58
CA THR A 222 8.60 -0.76 -7.43
C THR A 222 8.28 -0.99 -8.90
N GLU A 223 8.27 -2.23 -9.36
CA GLU A 223 7.89 -2.57 -10.74
C GLU A 223 6.39 -2.29 -11.00
N VAL A 224 5.51 -2.55 -10.03
CA VAL A 224 4.09 -2.17 -10.13
C VAL A 224 3.95 -0.66 -10.27
N THR A 225 4.57 0.12 -9.38
CA THR A 225 4.52 1.59 -9.46
C THR A 225 5.07 2.08 -10.80
N ARG A 226 6.22 1.55 -11.26
CA ARG A 226 6.80 1.91 -12.56
C ARG A 226 5.80 1.70 -13.70
N ARG A 227 5.20 0.52 -13.80
CA ARG A 227 4.23 0.19 -14.87
C ARG A 227 2.97 1.03 -14.79
N VAL A 228 2.42 1.24 -13.59
CA VAL A 228 1.20 2.03 -13.40
C VAL A 228 1.44 3.51 -13.71
N CYS A 229 2.61 4.06 -13.35
CA CYS A 229 2.98 5.43 -13.69
C CYS A 229 3.23 5.65 -15.20
N ASP A 230 3.50 4.59 -15.95
CA ASP A 230 3.64 4.61 -17.41
C ASP A 230 2.26 4.57 -18.12
N LEU A 231 1.18 4.22 -17.41
CA LEU A 231 -0.19 4.25 -17.95
C LEU A 231 -0.71 5.69 -17.98
N GLU A 232 -1.14 6.14 -19.16
CA GLU A 232 -1.89 7.38 -19.33
C GLU A 232 -3.38 7.08 -19.18
N VAL A 233 -4.01 7.56 -18.10
CA VAL A 233 -5.45 7.38 -17.90
C VAL A 233 -6.17 8.66 -18.30
N LEU A 234 -7.31 8.54 -19.00
CA LEU A 234 -8.17 9.68 -19.29
C LEU A 234 -8.83 10.16 -17.99
N GLY A 235 -8.69 11.44 -17.68
CA GLY A 235 -9.39 12.08 -16.57
C GLY A 235 -10.91 12.01 -16.73
N PRO A 236 -11.69 12.23 -15.65
CA PRO A 236 -13.15 12.13 -15.66
C PRO A 236 -13.83 13.03 -16.70
N ASP A 237 -13.18 14.13 -17.09
CA ASP A 237 -13.68 15.07 -18.10
C ASP A 237 -13.22 14.73 -19.54
N GLY A 238 -12.50 13.62 -19.73
CA GLY A 238 -12.04 13.12 -21.04
C GLY A 238 -11.00 13.98 -21.76
N GLN A 239 -10.59 15.10 -21.15
CA GLN A 239 -9.77 16.13 -21.79
C GLN A 239 -8.31 16.15 -21.34
N GLU A 240 -8.02 15.72 -20.11
CA GLU A 240 -6.66 15.65 -19.56
C GLU A 240 -6.25 14.22 -19.25
N ARG A 241 -5.02 13.86 -19.63
CA ARG A 241 -4.42 12.57 -19.28
C ARG A 241 -3.81 12.69 -17.88
N CYS A 242 -4.32 11.93 -16.93
CA CYS A 242 -3.79 11.84 -15.58
C CYS A 242 -2.99 10.54 -15.45
N ARG A 243 -1.78 10.63 -14.87
CA ARG A 243 -1.03 9.44 -14.48
C ARG A 243 -1.57 8.91 -13.17
N ALA A 244 -1.68 7.60 -13.05
CA ALA A 244 -1.92 6.95 -11.78
C ALA A 244 -0.60 6.89 -10.99
N CYS A 245 -0.63 7.33 -9.73
CA CYS A 245 0.57 7.40 -8.89
C CYS A 245 0.34 6.61 -7.59
N PRO A 246 0.63 5.30 -7.57
CA PRO A 246 0.60 4.52 -6.34
C PRO A 246 1.61 5.04 -5.32
N GLU A 247 1.32 4.89 -4.03
CA GLU A 247 2.24 5.31 -2.96
C GLU A 247 2.60 4.10 -2.09
N VAL A 248 3.89 3.94 -1.79
CA VAL A 248 4.40 2.86 -0.93
C VAL A 248 5.10 3.48 0.28
N ARG A 249 4.62 3.14 1.48
CA ARG A 249 5.21 3.56 2.75
C ARG A 249 5.69 2.34 3.52
N SER A 250 6.96 2.31 3.91
CA SER A 250 7.58 1.15 4.55
C SER A 250 8.28 1.52 5.84
N SER A 251 8.07 0.70 6.87
CA SER A 251 8.87 0.63 8.10
C SER A 251 9.43 -0.79 8.30
N LEU A 252 9.51 -1.57 7.22
CA LEU A 252 10.11 -2.89 7.23
C LEU A 252 11.59 -2.80 7.62
N ARG A 253 11.99 -3.61 8.60
CA ARG A 253 13.37 -3.62 9.14
C ARG A 253 14.25 -4.65 8.45
N ARG A 254 13.66 -5.58 7.70
CA ARG A 254 14.34 -6.66 6.95
C ARG A 254 13.70 -6.81 5.57
N ARG A 255 14.39 -7.49 4.66
CA ARG A 255 13.83 -7.82 3.35
C ARG A 255 12.70 -8.84 3.48
N LEU A 256 11.62 -8.64 2.73
CA LEU A 256 10.45 -9.51 2.74
C LEU A 256 10.26 -10.19 1.38
N CYS A 257 10.39 -11.51 1.35
CA CYS A 257 9.95 -12.35 0.24
C CYS A 257 8.71 -13.09 0.72
N LEU A 258 7.56 -12.88 0.07
CA LEU A 258 6.29 -13.49 0.50
C LEU A 258 6.22 -14.99 0.18
N ARG A 259 6.97 -15.42 -0.83
CA ARG A 259 7.20 -16.82 -1.19
C ARG A 259 8.67 -17.15 -0.97
N ALA A 260 8.91 -18.25 -0.27
CA ALA A 260 10.24 -18.80 -0.03
C ALA A 260 10.71 -19.62 -1.24
#